data_AF-A0A4Q0P3H9-F1
#
_entry.id   AF-A0A4Q0P3H9-F1
#
_cell.length_a   1.000
_cell.length_b   1.000
_cell.length_c   1.000
_cell.angle_alpha   90.00
_cell.angle_beta   90.00
_cell.angle_gamma   90.00
#
_symmetry.space_group_name_H-M   'P 1'
#
loop_
_entity.id
_entity.type
_entity.pdbx_description
1 polymer ?
#
loop_
_entity_poly.entity_id
_entity_poly.type
_entity_poly.pdbx_seq_one_letter_code
_entity_poly.pdbx_strand_id
1 'polypeptide(L)'
;MYQETIQDVNPFYDQILYNYSGSVQLEEILHFLELAFPDWKTNGGLGAFAPEFVIWVLDHTSESYQNDSFLDFLKFVYFEIADEYSKFQKSQAFSFDIECIQDFPEDSEAYYEALSDDEYKVELEKYKASRREENAFSFNF
;
A
#
# COMPACT_ATOMS: atom_id res chain seq x y z
N MET A 1 14.28 19.39 22.62
CA MET A 1 14.37 19.57 21.16
C MET A 1 13.57 18.41 20.59
N TYR A 2 12.30 18.66 20.26
CA TYR A 2 11.42 17.60 19.76
C TYR A 2 11.90 17.24 18.35
N GLN A 3 12.30 15.99 18.16
CA GLN A 3 12.40 15.43 16.83
C GLN A 3 10.95 15.34 16.33
N GLU A 4 10.53 16.34 15.55
CA GLU A 4 9.44 16.16 14.62
C GLU A 4 9.87 15.02 13.70
N THR A 5 9.34 13.83 13.95
CA THR A 5 9.28 12.77 12.96
C THR A 5 8.67 13.41 11.73
N ILE A 6 9.48 13.61 10.69
CA ILE A 6 8.99 13.91 9.35
C ILE A 6 8.13 12.70 9.02
N GLN A 7 6.83 12.83 9.25
CA GLN A 7 5.84 11.89 8.81
C GLN A 7 5.96 11.93 7.29
N ASP A 8 6.48 10.86 6.70
CA ASP A 8 6.71 10.80 5.27
C ASP A 8 5.38 11.15 4.58
N VAL A 9 5.36 12.31 3.93
CA VAL A 9 4.13 12.95 3.50
C VAL A 9 3.66 12.19 2.27
N ASN A 10 2.79 11.20 2.46
CA ASN A 10 2.19 10.51 1.33
C ASN A 10 1.15 11.46 0.70
N PRO A 11 1.41 12.00 -0.50
CA PRO A 11 0.55 13.03 -1.09
C PRO A 11 -0.87 12.51 -1.39
N PHE A 12 -1.01 11.21 -1.66
CA PHE A 12 -2.30 10.58 -1.84
C PHE A 12 -3.06 10.51 -0.51
N TYR A 13 -2.37 10.20 0.59
CA TYR A 13 -3.02 10.21 1.90
C TYR A 13 -3.51 11.60 2.32
N ASP A 14 -2.70 12.63 2.08
CA ASP A 14 -3.10 14.01 2.34
C ASP A 14 -4.34 14.40 1.52
N GLN A 15 -4.39 13.97 0.25
CA GLN A 15 -5.54 14.21 -0.61
C GLN A 15 -6.79 13.44 -0.14
N ILE A 16 -6.64 12.22 0.40
CA ILE A 16 -7.76 11.48 1.03
C ILE A 16 -8.26 12.24 2.26
N LEU A 17 -7.35 12.64 3.15
CA LEU A 17 -7.70 13.37 4.36
C LEU A 17 -8.42 14.68 4.05
N TYR A 18 -7.95 15.42 3.05
CA TYR A 18 -8.50 16.72 2.71
C TYR A 18 -9.86 16.63 2.01
N ASN A 19 -10.04 15.70 1.08
CA ASN A 19 -11.23 15.66 0.21
C ASN A 19 -12.30 14.66 0.65
N TYR A 20 -11.91 13.58 1.32
CA TYR A 20 -12.76 12.40 1.50
C TYR A 20 -12.90 11.95 2.96
N SER A 21 -12.20 12.60 3.91
CA SER A 21 -12.31 12.25 5.34
C SER A 21 -13.76 12.36 5.84
N GLY A 22 -14.22 11.30 6.50
CA GLY A 22 -15.61 11.17 6.98
C GLY A 22 -16.67 10.99 5.87
N SER A 23 -16.26 10.75 4.62
CA SER A 23 -17.21 10.44 3.55
C SER A 23 -17.62 8.97 3.57
N VAL A 24 -18.90 8.71 3.27
CA VAL A 24 -19.43 7.35 3.12
C VAL A 24 -18.67 6.59 2.02
N GLN A 25 -18.29 7.28 0.94
CA GLN A 25 -17.54 6.66 -0.16
C GLN A 25 -16.22 6.06 0.33
N LEU A 26 -15.45 6.83 1.12
CA LEU A 26 -14.20 6.36 1.71
C LEU A 26 -14.43 5.22 2.71
N GLU A 27 -15.42 5.35 3.59
CA GLU A 27 -15.73 4.32 4.58
C GLU A 27 -16.04 2.97 3.93
N GLU A 28 -16.84 2.96 2.86
CA GLU A 28 -17.22 1.73 2.15
C GLU A 28 -16.04 1.09 1.40
N ILE A 29 -15.18 1.91 0.78
CA ILE A 29 -13.96 1.42 0.11
C ILE A 29 -13.03 0.76 1.12
N LEU A 30 -12.76 1.44 2.24
CA LEU A 30 -11.90 0.91 3.30
C LEU A 30 -12.52 -0.36 3.91
N HIS A 31 -13.82 -0.35 4.17
CA HIS A 31 -14.51 -1.52 4.72
C HIS A 31 -14.38 -2.74 3.80
N PHE A 32 -14.58 -2.57 2.49
CA PHE A 32 -14.43 -3.65 1.55
C PHE A 32 -12.99 -4.18 1.48
N LEU A 33 -11.99 -3.29 1.49
CA LEU A 33 -10.58 -3.66 1.52
C LEU A 33 -10.23 -4.50 2.75
N GLU A 34 -10.68 -4.10 3.95
CA GLU A 34 -10.48 -4.87 5.18
C GLU A 34 -11.08 -6.28 5.12
N LEU A 35 -12.22 -6.44 4.45
CA LEU A 35 -12.90 -7.74 4.35
C LEU A 35 -12.31 -8.64 3.27
N ALA A 36 -12.05 -8.09 2.08
CA ALA A 36 -11.64 -8.87 0.91
C ALA A 36 -10.12 -9.07 0.84
N PHE A 37 -9.33 -8.14 1.39
CA PHE A 37 -7.87 -8.14 1.29
C PHE A 37 -7.22 -7.79 2.65
N PRO A 38 -7.28 -8.67 3.67
CA PRO A 38 -6.84 -8.32 5.03
C PRO A 38 -5.41 -7.78 5.14
N ASP A 39 -4.50 -8.23 4.26
CA ASP A 39 -3.09 -7.84 4.28
C ASP A 39 -2.78 -6.61 3.42
N TRP A 40 -3.79 -5.89 2.94
CA TRP A 40 -3.62 -4.81 1.96
C TRP A 40 -2.71 -3.65 2.40
N LYS A 41 -2.55 -3.44 3.71
CA LYS A 41 -1.65 -2.39 4.26
C LYS A 41 -0.20 -2.87 4.44
N THR A 42 0.05 -4.17 4.32
CA THR A 42 1.38 -4.76 4.47
C THR A 42 2.18 -4.61 3.18
N ASN A 43 3.51 -4.75 3.27
CA ASN A 43 4.37 -4.83 2.10
C ASN A 43 4.12 -6.07 1.21
N GLY A 44 3.38 -7.07 1.69
CA GLY A 44 2.88 -8.17 0.87
C GLY A 44 1.58 -7.84 0.11
N GLY A 45 0.86 -6.80 0.54
CA GLY A 45 -0.35 -6.28 -0.08
C GLY A 45 -0.07 -5.07 -0.97
N LEU A 46 -0.73 -3.96 -0.68
CA LEU A 46 -0.51 -2.68 -1.38
C LEU A 46 0.52 -1.81 -0.66
N GLY A 47 0.92 -2.12 0.57
CA GLY A 47 1.96 -1.42 1.32
C GLY A 47 1.88 0.11 1.21
N ALA A 48 2.99 0.74 0.82
CA ALA A 48 3.08 2.19 0.62
C ALA A 48 2.19 2.73 -0.52
N PHE A 49 1.72 1.87 -1.42
CA PHE A 49 0.81 2.22 -2.53
C PHE A 49 -0.67 2.17 -2.11
N ALA A 50 -0.97 1.73 -0.88
CA ALA A 50 -2.34 1.66 -0.37
C ALA A 50 -3.11 3.00 -0.49
N PRO A 51 -2.53 4.17 -0.15
CA PRO A 51 -3.19 5.47 -0.36
C PRO A 51 -3.46 5.80 -1.83
N GLU A 52 -2.50 5.50 -2.72
CA GLU A 52 -2.66 5.72 -4.16
C GLU A 52 -3.82 4.89 -4.72
N PHE A 53 -3.89 3.61 -4.34
CA PHE A 53 -4.98 2.73 -4.74
C PHE A 53 -6.34 3.24 -4.24
N VAL A 54 -6.43 3.64 -2.97
CA VAL A 54 -7.69 4.17 -2.42
C VAL A 54 -8.14 5.44 -3.15
N ILE A 55 -7.23 6.37 -3.45
CA ILE A 55 -7.54 7.54 -4.28
C ILE A 55 -8.03 7.15 -5.66
N TRP A 56 -7.35 6.19 -6.29
CA TRP A 56 -7.74 5.72 -7.61
C TRP A 56 -9.19 5.22 -7.58
N VAL A 57 -9.56 4.40 -6.60
CA VAL A 57 -10.95 3.89 -6.47
C VAL A 57 -11.94 5.03 -6.20
N LEU A 58 -11.61 5.96 -5.31
CA LEU A 58 -12.45 7.12 -5.00
C LEU A 58 -12.76 7.94 -6.25
N ASP A 59 -11.73 8.28 -7.01
CA ASP A 59 -11.87 9.11 -8.21
C ASP A 59 -12.65 8.37 -9.30
N HIS A 60 -12.38 7.06 -9.50
CA HIS A 60 -13.05 6.24 -10.53
C HIS A 60 -14.52 5.93 -10.21
N THR A 61 -14.91 5.95 -8.94
CA THR A 61 -16.28 5.64 -8.51
C THR A 61 -17.12 6.88 -8.17
N SER A 62 -16.51 8.07 -8.25
CA SER A 62 -17.11 9.35 -7.86
C SER A 62 -18.38 9.69 -8.64
N GLU A 63 -18.41 9.46 -9.95
CA GLU A 63 -19.60 9.71 -10.78
C GLU A 63 -20.76 8.77 -10.43
N SER A 64 -20.46 7.49 -10.17
CA SER A 64 -21.47 6.50 -9.77
C SER A 64 -22.06 6.85 -8.40
N TYR A 65 -21.21 7.27 -7.44
CA TYR A 65 -21.66 7.72 -6.12
C TYR A 65 -22.65 8.90 -6.20
N GLN A 66 -22.48 9.79 -7.18
CA GLN A 66 -23.34 10.97 -7.34
C GLN A 66 -24.66 10.68 -8.07
N ASN A 67 -24.65 9.74 -9.02
CA ASN A 67 -25.74 9.58 -9.99
C ASN A 67 -26.55 8.30 -9.84
N ASP A 68 -26.00 7.26 -9.21
CA ASP A 68 -26.61 5.94 -9.14
C ASP A 68 -27.29 5.68 -7.79
N SER A 69 -28.01 4.55 -7.71
CA SER A 69 -28.47 4.05 -6.43
C SER A 69 -27.26 3.63 -5.58
N PHE A 70 -27.34 3.79 -4.25
CA PHE A 70 -26.25 3.40 -3.36
C PHE A 70 -25.83 1.93 -3.55
N LEU A 71 -26.80 1.04 -3.82
CA LEU A 71 -26.51 -0.37 -4.08
C LEU A 71 -25.69 -0.57 -5.36
N ASP A 72 -25.98 0.18 -6.42
CA ASP A 72 -25.26 0.05 -7.69
C ASP A 72 -23.87 0.68 -7.61
N PHE A 73 -23.73 1.80 -6.88
CA PHE A 73 -22.44 2.34 -6.46
C PHE A 73 -21.59 1.28 -5.73
N LEU A 74 -22.14 0.61 -4.72
CA LEU A 74 -21.40 -0.41 -3.96
C LEU A 74 -20.95 -1.57 -4.85
N LYS A 75 -21.83 -2.06 -5.74
CA LYS A 75 -21.43 -3.10 -6.70
C LYS A 75 -20.27 -2.61 -7.56
N PHE A 76 -20.36 -1.39 -8.08
CA PHE A 76 -19.33 -0.83 -8.94
C PHE A 76 -18.00 -0.72 -8.20
N VAL A 77 -17.98 -0.15 -7.00
CA VAL A 77 -16.78 -0.09 -6.13
C VAL A 77 -16.17 -1.48 -5.94
N TYR A 78 -16.98 -2.48 -5.61
CA TYR A 78 -16.45 -3.82 -5.31
C TYR A 78 -15.87 -4.49 -6.56
N PHE A 79 -16.48 -4.26 -7.73
CA PHE A 79 -15.92 -4.73 -9.01
C PHE A 79 -14.61 -4.04 -9.34
N GLU A 80 -14.54 -2.71 -9.26
CA GLU A 80 -13.32 -1.96 -9.56
C GLU A 80 -12.17 -2.37 -8.63
N ILE A 81 -12.44 -2.53 -7.33
CA ILE A 81 -11.43 -3.01 -6.38
C ILE A 81 -10.98 -4.43 -6.75
N ALA A 82 -11.91 -5.36 -7.00
CA ALA A 82 -11.58 -6.74 -7.30
C ALA A 82 -10.75 -6.88 -8.60
N ASP A 83 -11.04 -6.06 -9.61
CA ASP A 83 -10.37 -6.12 -10.91
C ASP A 83 -8.99 -5.46 -10.89
N GLU A 84 -8.83 -4.34 -10.16
CA GLU A 84 -7.58 -3.58 -10.17
C GLU A 84 -6.59 -3.94 -9.06
N TYR A 85 -7.06 -4.46 -7.91
CA TYR A 85 -6.19 -4.73 -6.75
C TYR A 85 -4.95 -5.54 -7.13
N SER A 86 -5.12 -6.62 -7.91
CA SER A 86 -4.01 -7.50 -8.31
C SER A 86 -2.96 -6.81 -9.18
N LYS A 87 -3.33 -5.76 -9.91
CA LYS A 87 -2.40 -4.99 -10.75
C LYS A 87 -1.60 -4.05 -9.88
N PHE A 88 -2.25 -3.32 -8.96
CA PHE A 88 -1.56 -2.46 -8.00
C PHE A 88 -0.64 -3.27 -7.07
N GLN A 89 -1.08 -4.43 -6.60
CA GLN A 89 -0.24 -5.33 -5.80
C GLN A 89 1.03 -5.75 -6.54
N LYS A 90 0.94 -6.07 -7.84
CA LYS A 90 2.12 -6.41 -8.64
C LYS A 90 3.07 -5.23 -8.82
N SER A 91 2.53 -4.02 -9.04
CA SER A 91 3.32 -2.80 -9.14
C SER A 91 4.04 -2.51 -7.82
N GLN A 92 3.34 -2.62 -6.69
CA GLN A 92 3.93 -2.46 -5.37
C GLN A 92 5.01 -3.51 -5.11
N ALA A 93 4.76 -4.78 -5.43
CA ALA A 93 5.72 -5.85 -5.16
C ALA A 93 7.05 -5.62 -5.91
N PHE A 94 6.97 -5.08 -7.13
CA PHE A 94 8.15 -4.68 -7.90
C PHE A 94 8.91 -3.52 -7.25
N SER A 95 8.21 -2.47 -6.82
CA SER A 95 8.83 -1.34 -6.11
C SER A 95 9.46 -1.78 -4.79
N PHE A 96 8.75 -2.59 -4.00
CA PHE A 96 9.24 -3.14 -2.74
C PHE A 96 10.51 -3.99 -2.93
N ASP A 97 10.58 -4.79 -3.99
CA ASP A 97 11.79 -5.57 -4.30
C ASP A 97 12.99 -4.65 -4.57
N ILE A 98 12.80 -3.55 -5.28
CA ILE A 98 13.85 -2.56 -5.56
C ILE A 98 14.29 -1.86 -4.26
N GLU A 99 13.32 -1.39 -3.47
CA GLU A 99 13.59 -0.76 -2.18
C GLU A 99 14.34 -1.70 -1.26
N CYS A 100 13.93 -2.97 -1.19
CA CYS A 100 14.66 -3.95 -0.38
C CYS A 100 16.09 -4.16 -0.85
N ILE A 101 16.37 -4.15 -2.16
CA ILE A 101 17.73 -4.27 -2.69
C ILE A 101 18.56 -3.03 -2.32
N GLN A 102 17.96 -1.84 -2.33
CA GLN A 102 18.63 -0.58 -1.99
C GLN A 102 18.88 -0.44 -0.48
N ASP A 103 17.91 -0.85 0.34
CA ASP A 103 17.95 -0.75 1.79
C ASP A 103 18.66 -1.93 2.47
N PHE A 104 18.96 -3.00 1.72
CA PHE A 104 19.67 -4.15 2.26
C PHE A 104 21.06 -3.67 2.74
N PRO A 105 21.32 -3.66 4.05
CA PRO A 105 22.13 -2.63 4.70
C PRO A 105 23.57 -2.54 4.19
N GLU A 106 23.97 -1.32 3.78
CA GLU A 106 25.38 -0.89 3.56
C GLU A 106 26.22 -1.01 4.84
N ASP A 107 25.61 -0.96 6.03
CA ASP A 107 26.30 -0.99 7.35
C ASP A 107 27.12 -2.27 7.61
N SER A 108 26.96 -3.29 6.77
CA SER A 108 27.83 -4.47 6.76
C SER A 108 28.30 -4.83 5.36
N GLU A 109 28.60 -3.84 4.51
CA GLU A 109 29.20 -4.03 3.18
C GLU A 109 30.32 -5.09 3.21
N ALA A 110 31.21 -5.01 4.21
CA ALA A 110 32.29 -5.98 4.39
C ALA A 110 31.84 -7.41 4.75
N TYR A 111 30.67 -7.59 5.39
CA TYR A 111 30.08 -8.91 5.68
C TYR A 111 29.43 -9.51 4.43
N TYR A 112 28.72 -8.69 3.65
CA TYR A 112 28.03 -9.14 2.45
C TYR A 112 28.97 -9.33 1.25
N GLU A 113 30.01 -8.51 1.11
CA GLU A 113 31.09 -8.71 0.13
C GLU A 113 31.86 -10.01 0.35
N ALA A 114 31.83 -10.54 1.57
CA ALA A 114 32.46 -11.82 1.92
C ALA A 114 31.56 -13.04 1.64
N LEU A 115 30.28 -12.84 1.32
CA LEU A 115 29.35 -13.91 0.95
C LEU A 115 29.56 -14.35 -0.50
N SER A 116 29.30 -15.63 -0.77
CA SER A 116 29.07 -16.08 -2.13
C SER A 116 27.74 -15.55 -2.69
N ASP A 117 27.60 -15.54 -4.02
CA ASP A 117 26.36 -15.10 -4.69
C ASP A 117 25.09 -15.82 -4.17
N ASP A 118 25.21 -17.11 -3.83
CA ASP A 118 24.09 -17.90 -3.34
C ASP A 118 23.73 -17.55 -1.89
N GLU A 119 24.73 -17.29 -1.04
CA GLU A 119 24.51 -16.85 0.35
C GLU A 119 23.92 -15.44 0.39
N TYR A 120 24.39 -14.52 -0.45
CA TYR A 120 23.82 -13.18 -0.58
C TYR A 120 22.33 -13.24 -0.94
N LYS A 121 21.95 -14.06 -1.94
CA LYS A 121 20.54 -14.25 -2.32
C LYS A 121 19.70 -14.78 -1.17
N VAL A 122 20.21 -15.73 -0.39
CA VAL A 122 19.49 -16.28 0.77
C VAL A 122 19.25 -15.22 1.83
N GLU A 123 20.24 -14.39 2.14
CA GLU A 123 20.07 -13.32 3.14
C GLU A 123 19.15 -12.20 2.64
N LEU A 124 19.23 -11.82 1.36
CA LEU A 124 18.30 -10.87 0.76
C LEU A 124 16.85 -11.37 0.82
N GLU A 125 16.60 -12.64 0.51
CA GLU A 125 15.26 -13.21 0.59
C GLU A 125 14.74 -13.29 2.03
N LYS A 126 15.61 -13.55 3.02
CA LYS A 126 15.24 -13.46 4.45
C LYS A 126 14.86 -12.04 4.84
N TYR A 127 15.60 -11.04 4.38
CA TYR A 127 15.32 -9.63 4.65
C TYR A 127 14.01 -9.16 4.03
N LYS A 128 13.77 -9.51 2.76
CA LYS A 128 12.47 -9.27 2.11
C LYS A 128 11.33 -9.92 2.89
N ALA A 129 11.51 -11.19 3.29
CA ALA A 129 10.50 -11.92 4.05
C ALA A 129 10.22 -11.27 5.42
N SER A 130 11.23 -10.76 6.13
CA SER A 130 11.01 -10.07 7.40
C SER A 130 10.22 -8.77 7.27
N ARG A 131 10.33 -8.09 6.11
CA ARG A 131 9.63 -6.81 5.87
C ARG A 131 8.25 -6.96 5.24
N ARG A 132 7.93 -8.10 4.64
CA ARG A 132 6.64 -8.33 3.94
C ARG A 132 5.42 -8.13 4.84
N GLU A 133 5.49 -8.61 6.08
CA GLU A 133 4.38 -8.54 7.04
C GLU A 133 4.31 -7.19 7.77
N GLU A 134 5.27 -6.29 7.52
CA GLU A 134 5.25 -4.96 8.14
C GLU A 134 4.14 -4.12 7.51
N ASN A 135 3.32 -3.51 8.37
CA ASN A 135 2.39 -2.48 7.94
C ASN A 135 3.19 -1.28 7.44
N ALA A 136 3.14 -1.06 6.13
CA ALA A 136 3.81 0.07 5.50
C ALA A 136 2.97 1.35 5.58
N PHE A 137 1.69 1.21 5.92
CA PHE A 137 0.78 2.34 6.02
C PHE A 137 -0.33 2.14 7.06
N SER A 138 -0.79 3.24 7.67
CA SER A 138 -1.97 3.27 8.54
C SER A 138 -2.80 4.52 8.25
N PHE A 139 -4.06 4.30 7.90
CA PHE A 139 -5.05 5.37 7.82
C PHE A 139 -5.49 5.76 9.23
N ASN A 140 -5.15 6.97 9.67
CA ASN A 140 -5.53 7.54 10.96
C ASN A 140 -6.47 8.73 10.70
N PHE A 141 -7.78 8.47 10.73
CA PHE A 141 -8.83 9.47 10.53
C PHE A 141 -9.35 10.03 11.85
#